data_AF-A0A3D4Q4D9-F1
#
_entry.id   AF-A0A3D4Q4D9-F1
#
_cell.length_a   1.000
_cell.length_b   1.000
_cell.length_c   1.000
_cell.angle_alpha   90.00
_cell.angle_beta   90.00
_cell.angle_gamma   90.00
#
_symmetry.space_group_name_H-M   'P 1'
#
loop_
_entity.id
_entity.type
_entity.pdbx_description
1 polymer ?
#
loop_
_entity_poly.entity_id
_entity_poly.type
_entity_poly.pdbx_seq_one_letter_code
_entity_poly.pdbx_strand_id
1 'polypeptide(L)'
;MNRKLLATTFLLSIPFLSINANAHEPREGVSGTFNITVGQRVEPAYSGEPNQFDLIVNNLDGTPANVAEITLSVDVLFLKDDAFDAKVLHRALLADEIVRDRATPNRFNIPYMPTKPGAYGFEINGTINGIQISEKYVCENGTLNSLGKSFGCVEQIQMFPQKHKH
;
A
#
# COMPACT_ATOMS: atom_id res chain seq x y z
N MET A 1 -32.52 -35.16 49.47
CA MET A 1 -33.29 -33.99 49.01
C MET A 1 -32.33 -33.05 48.27
N ASN A 2 -32.50 -32.95 46.95
CA ASN A 2 -31.99 -32.01 45.94
C ASN A 2 -30.63 -31.29 46.14
N ARG A 3 -29.61 -31.75 45.41
CA ARG A 3 -28.44 -30.95 45.02
C ARG A 3 -28.60 -30.53 43.54
N LYS A 4 -28.90 -29.25 43.29
CA LYS A 4 -28.84 -28.68 41.93
C LYS A 4 -27.41 -28.20 41.67
N LEU A 5 -26.74 -28.79 40.69
CA LEU A 5 -25.48 -28.26 40.15
C LEU A 5 -25.78 -26.98 39.35
N LEU A 6 -25.21 -25.85 39.75
CA LEU A 6 -25.05 -24.70 38.86
C LEU A 6 -23.72 -24.86 38.12
N ALA A 7 -23.78 -25.08 36.81
CA ALA A 7 -22.64 -24.96 35.93
C ALA A 7 -22.54 -23.49 35.47
N THR A 8 -21.54 -22.78 35.95
CA THR A 8 -21.26 -21.40 35.54
C THR A 8 -20.33 -21.44 34.32
N THR A 9 -20.89 -21.26 33.13
CA THR A 9 -20.13 -21.17 31.88
C THR A 9 -19.54 -19.76 31.76
N PHE A 10 -18.23 -19.62 31.91
CA PHE A 10 -17.53 -18.36 31.71
C PHE A 10 -17.29 -18.18 30.20
N LEU A 11 -18.13 -17.39 29.51
CA LEU A 11 -17.88 -17.01 28.12
C LEU A 11 -16.70 -16.03 28.11
N LEU A 12 -15.53 -16.52 27.69
CA LEU A 12 -14.34 -15.71 27.46
C LEU A 12 -14.53 -14.91 26.16
N SER A 13 -15.04 -13.68 26.27
CA SER A 13 -15.13 -12.74 25.16
C SER A 13 -13.73 -12.29 24.75
N ILE A 14 -13.20 -12.86 23.68
CA ILE A 14 -11.93 -12.40 23.07
C ILE A 14 -12.24 -11.09 22.34
N PRO A 15 -11.67 -9.94 22.75
CA PRO A 15 -11.78 -8.72 21.96
C PRO A 15 -11.05 -8.95 20.62
N PHE A 16 -11.80 -8.89 19.52
CA PHE A 16 -11.23 -8.80 18.18
C PHE A 16 -10.47 -7.47 18.09
N LEU A 17 -9.15 -7.52 18.28
CA LEU A 17 -8.26 -6.45 17.89
C LEU A 17 -8.23 -6.40 16.37
N SER A 18 -8.91 -5.40 15.79
CA SER A 18 -8.80 -5.05 14.38
C SER A 18 -7.39 -4.49 14.13
N ILE A 19 -6.46 -5.36 13.75
CA ILE A 19 -5.21 -4.96 13.12
C ILE A 19 -5.60 -4.42 11.74
N ASN A 20 -5.58 -3.09 11.59
CA ASN A 20 -5.69 -2.47 10.27
C ASN A 20 -4.41 -2.83 9.52
N ALA A 21 -4.48 -3.84 8.67
CA ALA A 21 -3.44 -4.07 7.69
C ALA A 21 -3.64 -3.03 6.59
N ASN A 22 -2.76 -2.04 6.58
CA ASN A 22 -2.85 -0.92 5.67
C ASN A 22 -1.99 -1.25 4.45
N ALA A 23 -2.52 -1.80 3.35
CA ALA A 23 -1.71 -2.04 2.14
C ALA A 23 -1.49 -0.81 1.27
N HIS A 24 -1.68 0.35 1.88
CA HIS A 24 -1.30 1.66 1.43
C HIS A 24 -0.20 2.23 2.34
N GLU A 25 0.95 2.56 1.75
CA GLU A 25 2.07 3.20 2.45
C GLU A 25 1.88 4.72 2.38
N PRO A 26 1.59 5.43 3.49
CA PRO A 26 1.61 6.87 3.51
C PRO A 26 3.05 7.41 3.65
N ARG A 27 3.36 8.46 2.89
CA ARG A 27 4.55 9.29 3.06
C ARG A 27 4.18 10.75 3.10
N GLU A 28 4.68 11.43 4.12
CA GLU A 28 4.48 12.86 4.29
C GLU A 28 5.61 13.66 3.66
N GLY A 29 5.28 14.84 3.12
CA GLY A 29 6.30 15.78 2.66
C GLY A 29 7.11 15.33 1.45
N VAL A 30 6.58 14.44 0.61
CA VAL A 30 7.25 14.01 -0.64
C VAL A 30 7.50 15.23 -1.51
N SER A 31 8.76 15.41 -1.90
CA SER A 31 9.26 16.60 -2.62
C SER A 31 8.86 17.93 -1.94
N GLY A 32 8.66 17.92 -0.63
CA GLY A 32 8.22 19.08 0.16
C GLY A 32 6.83 19.61 -0.18
N THR A 33 6.02 18.88 -0.96
CA THR A 33 4.76 19.40 -1.53
C THR A 33 3.54 18.55 -1.19
N PHE A 34 3.68 17.22 -1.23
CA PHE A 34 2.56 16.31 -1.13
C PHE A 34 2.72 15.30 0.00
N ASN A 35 1.59 14.89 0.55
CA ASN A 35 1.48 13.61 1.25
C ASN A 35 1.01 12.59 0.22
N ILE A 36 1.82 11.55 -0.02
CA ILE A 36 1.54 10.52 -1.02
C ILE A 36 1.26 9.21 -0.33
N THR A 37 0.22 8.53 -0.77
CA THR A 37 -0.11 7.19 -0.30
C THR A 37 -0.13 6.23 -1.48
N VAL A 38 0.64 5.15 -1.43
CA VAL A 38 0.78 4.18 -2.54
C VAL A 38 0.48 2.77 -2.07
N GLY A 39 -0.27 2.01 -2.85
CA GLY A 39 -0.66 0.65 -2.48
C GLY A 39 -1.33 -0.15 -3.57
N GLN A 40 -2.02 -1.21 -3.14
CA GLN A 40 -2.90 -2.02 -3.96
C GLN A 40 -4.31 -1.43 -3.95
N ARG A 41 -5.02 -1.44 -5.08
CA ARG A 41 -6.40 -0.91 -5.09
C ARG A 41 -7.39 -1.82 -4.37
N VAL A 42 -7.27 -3.13 -4.58
CA VAL A 42 -8.10 -4.16 -3.96
C VAL A 42 -7.25 -4.93 -2.97
N GLU A 43 -7.73 -4.99 -1.73
CA GLU A 43 -7.01 -5.58 -0.62
C GLU A 43 -7.85 -6.65 0.09
N PRO A 44 -7.27 -7.83 0.37
CA PRO A 44 -5.91 -8.26 0.00
C PRO A 44 -5.77 -8.51 -1.51
N ALA A 45 -4.58 -8.29 -2.06
CA ALA A 45 -4.27 -8.63 -3.45
C ALA A 45 -4.06 -10.15 -3.63
N TYR A 46 -4.61 -10.76 -4.67
CA TYR A 46 -4.42 -12.19 -4.91
C TYR A 46 -3.63 -12.44 -6.18
N SER A 47 -2.76 -13.46 -6.13
CA SER A 47 -2.06 -13.94 -7.32
C SER A 47 -3.06 -14.49 -8.33
N GLY A 48 -2.94 -14.06 -9.58
CA GLY A 48 -3.82 -14.46 -10.68
C GLY A 48 -5.14 -13.68 -10.75
N GLU A 49 -5.36 -12.73 -9.84
CA GLU A 49 -6.56 -11.90 -9.82
C GLU A 49 -6.24 -10.45 -10.25
N PRO A 50 -7.11 -9.81 -11.06
CA PRO A 50 -6.93 -8.41 -11.43
C PRO A 50 -6.84 -7.49 -10.21
N ASN A 51 -5.87 -6.57 -10.23
CA ASN A 51 -5.72 -5.50 -9.26
C ASN A 51 -5.27 -4.21 -9.96
N GLN A 52 -4.94 -3.18 -9.19
CA GLN A 52 -4.43 -1.93 -9.71
C GLN A 52 -3.38 -1.39 -8.74
N PHE A 53 -2.31 -0.81 -9.28
CA PHE A 53 -1.54 0.18 -8.55
C PHE A 53 -2.49 1.30 -8.12
N ASP A 54 -2.32 1.80 -6.92
CA ASP A 54 -3.17 2.85 -6.37
C ASP A 54 -2.33 3.94 -5.72
N LEU A 55 -2.57 5.17 -6.15
CA LEU A 55 -1.88 6.37 -5.69
C LEU A 55 -2.94 7.35 -5.19
N ILE A 56 -2.79 7.83 -3.97
CA ILE A 56 -3.59 8.93 -3.41
C ILE A 56 -2.64 10.09 -3.12
N VAL A 57 -3.01 11.29 -3.58
CA VAL A 57 -2.22 12.51 -3.43
C VAL A 57 -2.97 13.49 -2.55
N ASN A 58 -2.39 13.90 -1.44
CA ASN A 58 -2.93 14.92 -0.55
C ASN A 58 -1.94 16.09 -0.45
N ASN A 59 -2.47 17.27 -0.11
CA ASN A 59 -1.64 18.39 0.31
C ASN A 59 -1.00 18.07 1.68
N LEU A 60 0.01 18.85 2.09
CA LEU A 60 0.69 18.66 3.38
C LEU A 60 -0.25 18.76 4.59
N ASP A 61 -1.37 19.48 4.46
CA ASP A 61 -2.41 19.60 5.49
C ASP A 61 -3.39 18.40 5.54
N GLY A 62 -3.19 17.40 4.68
CA GLY A 62 -4.01 16.19 4.59
C GLY A 62 -5.25 16.33 3.71
N THR A 63 -5.52 17.50 3.13
CA THR A 63 -6.66 17.67 2.21
C THR A 63 -6.37 17.07 0.83
N PRO A 64 -7.38 16.60 0.08
CA PRO A 64 -7.20 16.12 -1.29
C PRO A 64 -6.49 17.14 -2.18
N ALA A 65 -5.38 16.73 -2.81
CA ALA A 65 -4.65 17.61 -3.72
C ALA A 65 -5.41 17.81 -5.04
N ASN A 66 -5.40 19.04 -5.56
CA ASN A 66 -5.86 19.31 -6.91
C ASN A 66 -4.74 19.01 -7.92
N VAL A 67 -4.73 17.79 -8.44
CA VAL A 67 -3.75 17.35 -9.45
C VAL A 67 -4.32 17.68 -10.83
N ALA A 68 -3.81 18.70 -11.50
CA ALA A 68 -4.22 19.07 -12.86
C ALA A 68 -3.53 18.21 -13.92
N GLU A 69 -2.25 17.91 -13.71
CA GLU A 69 -1.42 17.10 -14.61
C GLU A 69 -0.63 16.05 -13.82
N ILE A 70 -0.49 14.86 -14.41
CA ILE A 70 0.27 13.77 -13.83
C ILE A 70 0.93 12.97 -14.95
N THR A 71 2.20 12.65 -14.77
CA THR A 71 2.96 11.82 -15.71
C THR A 71 3.88 10.96 -14.89
N LEU A 72 3.50 9.71 -14.63
CA LEU A 72 4.29 8.77 -13.84
C LEU A 72 4.53 7.49 -14.64
N SER A 73 5.77 7.02 -14.60
CA SER A 73 6.13 5.63 -14.88
C SER A 73 6.07 4.85 -13.57
N VAL A 74 5.54 3.62 -13.62
CA VAL A 74 5.39 2.75 -12.45
C VAL A 74 5.96 1.39 -12.77
N ASP A 75 7.06 1.04 -12.13
CA ASP A 75 7.61 -0.30 -12.12
C ASP A 75 7.01 -1.11 -10.97
N VAL A 76 6.42 -2.26 -11.27
CA VAL A 76 6.07 -3.27 -10.26
C VAL A 76 7.29 -4.12 -9.98
N LEU A 77 7.63 -4.25 -8.71
CA LEU A 77 8.74 -5.03 -8.21
C LEU A 77 8.21 -6.29 -7.56
N PHE A 78 8.72 -7.46 -7.94
CA PHE A 78 8.57 -8.68 -7.16
C PHE A 78 9.82 -8.85 -6.30
N LEU A 79 9.64 -8.87 -4.98
CA LEU A 79 10.72 -8.80 -4.01
C LEU A 79 10.97 -10.17 -3.37
N LYS A 80 12.21 -10.43 -2.97
CA LYS A 80 12.58 -11.68 -2.31
C LYS A 80 11.89 -11.81 -0.95
N ASP A 81 11.90 -10.71 -0.22
CA ASP A 81 11.40 -10.57 1.13
C ASP A 81 10.61 -9.26 1.19
N ASP A 82 9.81 -9.16 2.22
CA ASP A 82 9.10 -7.95 2.53
C ASP A 82 9.97 -6.98 3.33
N ALA A 83 10.83 -6.27 2.61
CA ALA A 83 11.70 -5.26 3.17
C ALA A 83 12.06 -4.23 2.11
N PHE A 84 12.30 -2.99 2.53
CA PHE A 84 12.65 -1.89 1.63
C PHE A 84 13.93 -2.16 0.83
N ASP A 85 14.92 -2.76 1.47
CA ASP A 85 16.21 -3.14 0.89
C ASP A 85 16.23 -4.57 0.32
N ALA A 86 15.07 -5.24 0.28
CA ALA A 86 14.97 -6.58 -0.28
C ALA A 86 15.45 -6.64 -1.73
N LYS A 87 16.08 -7.76 -2.07
CA LYS A 87 16.51 -8.05 -3.44
C LYS A 87 15.28 -8.07 -4.36
N VAL A 88 15.32 -7.27 -5.42
CA VAL A 88 14.35 -7.34 -6.53
C VAL A 88 14.59 -8.64 -7.29
N LEU A 89 13.60 -9.53 -7.30
CA LEU A 89 13.62 -10.77 -8.08
C LEU A 89 13.15 -10.54 -9.51
N HIS A 90 12.17 -9.65 -9.69
CA HIS A 90 11.66 -9.26 -10.99
C HIS A 90 11.19 -7.80 -10.97
N ARG A 91 11.27 -7.13 -12.11
CA ARG A 91 10.79 -5.78 -12.34
C ARG A 91 10.04 -5.75 -13.65
N ALA A 92 8.89 -5.08 -13.68
CA ALA A 92 8.13 -4.83 -14.90
C ALA A 92 7.49 -3.44 -14.86
N LEU A 93 7.74 -2.65 -15.90
CA LEU A 93 7.04 -1.39 -16.13
C LEU A 93 5.58 -1.68 -16.47
N LEU A 94 4.64 -0.99 -15.81
CA LEU A 94 3.23 -1.06 -16.19
C LEU A 94 3.02 -0.40 -17.54
N ALA A 95 2.34 -1.11 -18.44
CA ALA A 95 2.16 -0.70 -19.83
C ALA A 95 1.03 0.32 -20.03
N ASP A 96 0.04 0.31 -19.14
CA ASP A 96 -1.14 1.17 -19.24
C ASP A 96 -0.87 2.55 -18.65
N GLU A 97 -1.62 3.55 -19.13
CA GLU A 97 -1.56 4.91 -18.61
C GLU A 97 -2.16 5.02 -17.20
N ILE A 98 -1.70 6.02 -16.46
CA ILE A 98 -2.29 6.37 -15.17
C ILE A 98 -3.67 7.01 -15.34
N VAL A 99 -4.68 6.40 -14.72
CA VAL A 99 -6.09 6.82 -14.82
C VAL A 99 -6.54 7.41 -13.50
N ARG A 100 -7.21 8.57 -13.56
CA ARG A 100 -7.84 9.18 -12.38
C ARG A 100 -9.10 8.44 -11.97
N ASP A 101 -9.25 8.21 -10.67
CA ASP A 101 -10.50 7.69 -10.09
C ASP A 101 -11.64 8.70 -10.27
N ARG A 102 -12.82 8.21 -10.66
CA ARG A 102 -13.99 9.07 -10.96
C ARG A 102 -14.64 9.68 -9.72
N ALA A 103 -14.61 8.97 -8.59
CA ALA A 103 -15.25 9.39 -7.35
C ALA A 103 -14.27 10.16 -6.45
N THR A 104 -12.98 9.86 -6.56
CA THR A 104 -11.91 10.43 -5.71
C THR A 104 -10.88 11.11 -6.60
N PRO A 105 -11.02 12.42 -6.90
CA PRO A 105 -10.24 13.09 -7.94
C PRO A 105 -8.74 13.19 -7.64
N ASN A 106 -8.33 12.98 -6.40
CA ASN A 106 -6.93 12.94 -5.97
C ASN A 106 -6.35 11.52 -5.92
N ARG A 107 -7.07 10.53 -6.46
CA ARG A 107 -6.66 9.12 -6.53
C ARG A 107 -6.48 8.68 -7.97
N PHE A 108 -5.46 7.87 -8.20
CA PHE A 108 -4.99 7.46 -9.51
C PHE A 108 -4.60 5.99 -9.52
N ASN A 109 -4.83 5.34 -10.65
CA ASN A 109 -4.69 3.90 -10.77
C ASN A 109 -4.04 3.48 -12.08
N ILE A 110 -3.31 2.37 -12.04
CA ILE A 110 -2.87 1.64 -13.23
C ILE A 110 -3.22 0.17 -13.02
N PRO A 111 -4.02 -0.46 -13.90
CA PRO A 111 -4.39 -1.86 -13.75
C PRO A 111 -3.18 -2.77 -13.95
N TYR A 112 -3.11 -3.84 -13.16
CA TYR A 112 -2.13 -4.91 -13.33
C TYR A 112 -2.62 -6.19 -12.64
N MET A 113 -1.92 -7.30 -12.85
CA MET A 113 -2.28 -8.58 -12.21
C MET A 113 -1.04 -9.18 -11.55
N PRO A 114 -0.99 -9.29 -10.21
CA PRO A 114 0.04 -10.07 -9.54
C PRO A 114 0.00 -11.51 -10.05
N THR A 115 1.14 -12.09 -10.41
CA THR A 115 1.20 -13.44 -10.99
C THR A 115 1.80 -14.47 -10.04
N LYS A 116 2.32 -14.03 -8.89
CA LYS A 116 2.93 -14.89 -7.89
C LYS A 116 2.52 -14.46 -6.49
N PRO A 117 2.37 -15.41 -5.54
CA PRO A 117 2.39 -15.10 -4.11
C PRO A 117 3.71 -14.46 -3.69
N GLY A 118 3.67 -13.45 -2.81
CA GLY A 118 4.85 -12.86 -2.17
C GLY A 118 4.81 -11.35 -2.04
N ALA A 119 5.99 -10.77 -1.76
CA ALA A 119 6.17 -9.34 -1.55
C ALA A 119 6.25 -8.56 -2.87
N TYR A 120 5.56 -7.43 -2.91
CA TYR A 120 5.53 -6.54 -4.06
C TYR A 120 5.89 -5.12 -3.67
N GLY A 121 6.55 -4.41 -4.58
CA GLY A 121 6.81 -2.98 -4.44
C GLY A 121 6.44 -2.21 -5.69
N PHE A 122 6.38 -0.89 -5.55
CA PHE A 122 6.15 0.02 -6.67
C PHE A 122 7.27 1.06 -6.69
N GLU A 123 7.94 1.21 -7.82
CA GLU A 123 8.88 2.29 -8.05
C GLU A 123 8.25 3.28 -9.02
N ILE A 124 8.01 4.50 -8.55
CA ILE A 124 7.32 5.55 -9.29
C ILE A 124 8.30 6.66 -9.66
N ASN A 125 8.28 7.08 -10.91
CA ASN A 125 9.14 8.16 -11.42
C ASN A 125 8.39 9.05 -12.40
N GLY A 126 8.45 10.37 -12.20
CA GLY A 126 7.85 11.34 -13.10
C GLY A 126 7.39 12.61 -12.37
N THR A 127 6.26 13.18 -12.73
CA THR A 127 5.77 14.44 -12.17
C THR A 127 4.30 14.42 -11.77
N ILE A 128 3.98 15.24 -10.75
CA ILE A 128 2.61 15.61 -10.35
C ILE A 128 2.58 17.14 -10.32
N ASN A 129 1.74 17.78 -11.14
CA ASN A 129 1.71 19.25 -11.32
C ASN A 129 3.11 19.85 -11.57
N GLY A 130 3.92 19.20 -12.42
CA GLY A 130 5.28 19.60 -12.72
C GLY A 130 6.32 19.35 -11.60
N ILE A 131 5.89 18.92 -10.41
CA ILE A 131 6.79 18.57 -9.30
C ILE A 131 7.34 17.17 -9.51
N GLN A 132 8.67 17.04 -9.51
CA GLN A 132 9.35 15.75 -9.66
C GLN A 132 9.06 14.82 -8.48
N ILE A 133 8.69 13.59 -8.81
CA ILE A 133 8.51 12.46 -7.89
C ILE A 133 9.45 11.34 -8.34
N SER A 134 10.16 10.74 -7.40
CA SER A 134 11.03 9.57 -7.62
C SER A 134 11.09 8.79 -6.33
N GLU A 135 10.22 7.80 -6.19
CA GLU A 135 9.96 7.13 -4.93
C GLU A 135 9.80 5.62 -5.15
N LYS A 136 10.36 4.80 -4.26
CA LYS A 136 10.10 3.36 -4.19
C LYS A 136 9.23 3.11 -2.98
N TYR A 137 8.18 2.31 -3.09
CA TYR A 137 7.31 1.85 -2.02
C TYR A 137 7.39 0.33 -1.91
N VAL A 138 7.32 -0.19 -0.69
CA VAL A 138 7.25 -1.65 -0.46
C VAL A 138 5.96 -1.94 0.26
N CYS A 139 5.09 -2.65 -0.46
CA CYS A 139 3.85 -3.17 0.07
C CYS A 139 4.19 -4.53 0.69
N GLU A 140 3.90 -4.68 1.98
CA GLU A 140 4.22 -5.85 2.76
C GLU A 140 3.72 -7.16 2.14
N ASN A 141 4.25 -8.26 2.64
CA ASN A 141 4.02 -9.60 2.16
C ASN A 141 2.51 -9.91 2.18
N GLY A 142 1.94 -10.19 1.01
CA GLY A 142 0.66 -10.89 0.96
C GLY A 142 0.84 -12.39 0.93
N THR A 143 0.04 -13.11 1.74
CA THR A 143 -0.69 -14.38 1.45
C THR A 143 -1.16 -15.00 2.79
N LEU A 144 -2.31 -15.69 2.92
CA LEU A 144 -2.67 -16.98 2.30
C LEU A 144 -4.18 -17.32 2.39
N ASN A 145 -4.58 -18.22 1.49
CA ASN A 145 -5.73 -19.13 1.56
C ASN A 145 -5.93 -19.66 3.00
N SER A 146 -7.19 -19.69 3.42
CA SER A 146 -7.82 -20.25 4.64
C SER A 146 -7.24 -20.00 6.04
N LEU A 147 -6.05 -19.40 6.25
CA LEU A 147 -5.51 -19.20 7.61
C LEU A 147 -4.98 -17.79 7.94
N GLY A 148 -5.17 -16.81 7.06
CA GLY A 148 -5.13 -15.38 7.39
C GLY A 148 -3.74 -14.76 7.54
N LYS A 149 -3.39 -13.88 6.59
CA LYS A 149 -2.61 -12.63 6.76
C LYS A 149 -2.84 -11.75 5.51
N SER A 150 -3.16 -10.49 5.74
CA SER A 150 -3.43 -9.42 4.77
C SER A 150 -2.15 -8.61 4.46
N PHE A 151 -2.16 -7.87 3.35
CA PHE A 151 -1.06 -6.96 3.01
C PHE A 151 -1.07 -5.76 3.97
N GLY A 152 0.08 -5.45 4.57
CA GLY A 152 0.38 -4.10 5.05
C GLY A 152 1.24 -3.39 4.01
N CYS A 153 1.63 -2.15 4.26
CA CYS A 153 2.76 -1.47 3.66
C CYS A 153 3.71 -1.18 4.81
N VAL A 154 5.01 -1.10 4.53
CA VAL A 154 5.98 -0.85 5.60
C VAL A 154 5.70 0.55 6.18
N GLU A 155 5.10 0.61 7.37
CA GLU A 155 4.71 1.87 8.05
C GLU A 155 5.90 2.67 8.60
N GLN A 156 7.14 2.29 8.30
CA GLN A 156 8.28 3.10 8.73
C GLN A 156 8.32 4.38 7.89
N ILE A 157 7.86 5.48 8.49
CA ILE A 157 8.01 6.85 8.00
C ILE A 157 9.48 7.08 7.64
N GLN A 158 9.85 6.84 6.38
CA GLN A 158 11.15 7.19 5.85
C GLN A 158 11.05 8.59 5.26
N MET A 159 11.67 9.56 5.94
CA MET A 159 11.80 10.90 5.37
C MET A 159 12.75 10.85 4.16
N PHE A 160 12.28 11.28 2.99
CA PHE A 160 13.09 11.44 1.78
C PHE A 160 13.07 12.91 1.28
N PRO A 161 14.20 13.47 0.79
CA PRO A 161 15.55 12.89 0.87
C PRO A 161 15.99 12.74 2.31
N GLN A 162 16.69 11.65 2.62
CA GLN A 162 17.27 11.48 3.95
C GLN A 162 18.16 12.69 4.23
N LYS A 163 17.88 13.43 5.32
CA LYS A 163 18.83 14.43 5.80
C LYS A 163 20.14 13.69 6.06
N HIS A 164 21.13 13.88 5.20
CA HIS A 164 22.49 13.48 5.50
C HIS A 164 22.86 14.18 6.81
N LYS A 165 23.08 13.40 7.88
CA LYS A 165 23.76 13.93 9.06
C LYS A 165 25.19 14.24 8.60
N HIS A 166 25.49 15.52 8.46
CA HIS A 166 26.86 16.02 8.36
C HIS A 166 27.64 15.70 9.62
#